data_AF-A0A450V6C4-F1
#
_entry.id   AF-A0A450V6C4-F1
#
_cell.length_a   1.000
_cell.length_b   1.000
_cell.length_c   1.000
_cell.angle_alpha   90.00
_cell.angle_beta   90.00
_cell.angle_gamma   90.00
#
_symmetry.space_group_name_H-M   'P 1'
#
loop_
_entity.id
_entity.type
_entity.pdbx_description
1 polymer ?
#
loop_
_entity_poly.entity_id
_entity_poly.type
_entity_poly.pdbx_seq_one_letter_code
_entity_poly.pdbx_strand_id
1 'polypeptide(L)'
;MFCKTPFKDQLPILNLYSTRHGGKYLSDNHRLMIYIGQSLFPWHINRLIAPNERLTPEQKKRVSYFSFYKGKWLLVNERMDELFNASAKTAIRVGSAVELTDGLQVLLSREHGGRLAVVQVVGV
;
A
#
# COMPACT_ATOMS: atom_id res chain seq x y z
N MET A 1 8.43 26.49 15.97
CA MET A 1 8.57 25.61 17.14
C MET A 1 7.38 24.66 17.12
N PHE A 2 7.61 23.40 16.73
CA PHE A 2 6.58 22.38 16.49
C PHE A 2 5.89 22.04 17.82
N CYS A 3 4.55 22.03 17.85
CA CYS A 3 3.77 21.80 19.06
C CYS A 3 4.20 20.49 19.72
N LYS A 4 4.54 20.54 21.02
CA LYS A 4 5.00 19.41 21.85
C LYS A 4 3.89 18.38 22.15
N THR A 5 2.93 18.19 21.26
CA THR A 5 1.90 17.17 21.42
C THR A 5 2.52 15.85 20.97
N PRO A 6 2.78 14.88 21.89
CA PRO A 6 3.25 13.58 21.48
C PRO A 6 2.20 12.97 20.56
N PHE A 7 2.62 12.57 19.37
CA PHE A 7 1.76 11.84 18.46
C PHE A 7 1.57 10.44 19.05
N LYS A 8 0.40 10.20 19.66
CA LYS A 8 0.11 8.97 20.41
C LYS A 8 -0.37 7.82 19.53
N ASP A 9 -0.64 8.09 18.25
CA ASP A 9 -1.24 7.10 17.35
C ASP A 9 -0.16 6.39 16.54
N GLN A 10 -0.38 5.11 16.29
CA GLN A 10 0.48 4.30 15.43
C GLN A 10 0.37 4.78 13.98
N LEU A 11 1.50 5.09 13.34
CA LEU A 11 1.56 5.56 11.95
C LEU A 11 2.20 4.49 11.07
N PRO A 12 1.42 3.78 10.25
CA PRO A 12 1.99 2.83 9.31
C PRO A 12 2.59 3.59 8.12
N ILE A 13 3.78 3.14 7.73
CA ILE A 13 4.53 3.57 6.57
C ILE A 13 4.64 2.37 5.65
N LEU A 14 4.29 2.55 4.37
CA LEU A 14 4.52 1.54 3.35
C LEU A 14 5.86 1.81 2.68
N ASN A 15 6.80 0.90 2.87
CA ASN A 15 8.03 0.84 2.09
C ASN A 15 7.74 0.08 0.79
N LEU A 16 7.86 0.75 -0.35
CA LEU A 16 7.58 0.15 -1.66
C LEU A 16 8.84 -0.46 -2.27
N TYR A 17 8.68 -1.64 -2.84
CA TYR A 17 9.70 -2.39 -3.56
C TYR A 17 9.13 -2.82 -4.90
N SER A 18 9.90 -2.74 -5.99
CA SER A 18 9.46 -3.23 -7.31
C SER A 18 10.40 -4.32 -7.83
N THR A 19 9.86 -5.19 -8.68
CA THR A 19 10.67 -6.14 -9.45
C THR A 19 10.83 -5.62 -10.88
N ARG A 20 12.06 -5.70 -11.41
CA ARG A 20 12.36 -5.31 -12.81
C ARG A 20 12.23 -6.47 -13.79
N HIS A 21 12.53 -7.70 -13.37
CA HIS A 21 12.57 -8.89 -14.23
C HIS A 21 12.39 -10.18 -13.41
N GLY A 22 11.31 -10.30 -12.63
CA GLY A 22 10.88 -11.57 -12.03
C GLY A 22 11.81 -12.23 -10.98
N GLY A 23 12.93 -11.60 -10.62
CA GLY A 23 13.93 -12.20 -9.74
C GLY A 23 14.00 -11.59 -8.34
N LYS A 24 14.31 -10.29 -8.24
CA LYS A 24 14.55 -9.61 -6.95
C LYS A 24 13.69 -8.35 -6.82
N TYR A 25 13.02 -8.22 -5.68
CA TYR A 25 12.38 -6.98 -5.27
C TYR A 25 13.47 -6.02 -4.79
N LEU A 26 13.61 -4.89 -5.48
CA LEU A 26 14.52 -3.82 -5.11
C LEU A 26 13.71 -2.71 -4.45
N SER A 27 14.31 -2.06 -3.44
CA SER A 27 13.70 -0.88 -2.82
C SER A 27 13.48 0.19 -3.89
N ASP A 28 12.26 0.70 -4.00
CA ASP A 28 11.98 1.87 -4.83
C ASP A 28 12.47 3.16 -4.16
N ASN A 29 13.02 3.07 -2.93
CA ASN A 29 13.30 4.19 -2.02
C ASN A 29 12.09 5.13 -1.90
N HIS A 30 10.90 4.57 -2.08
CA HIS A 30 9.64 5.28 -2.04
C HIS A 30 8.89 4.82 -0.80
N ARG A 31 8.60 5.78 0.08
CA ARG A 31 7.86 5.54 1.33
C ARG A 31 6.56 6.30 1.25
N LEU A 32 5.46 5.61 1.50
CA LEU A 32 4.15 6.22 1.62
C LEU A 32 3.73 6.21 3.08
N MET A 33 3.70 7.39 3.70
CA MET A 33 3.11 7.55 5.02
C MET A 33 1.59 7.49 4.89
N ILE A 34 0.95 6.63 5.68
CA ILE A 34 -0.49 6.43 5.63
C ILE A 34 -1.20 7.41 6.55
N TYR A 35 -2.31 7.97 6.08
CA TYR A 35 -3.28 8.70 6.89
C TYR A 35 -4.71 8.24 6.62
N ILE A 36 -5.65 8.66 7.48
CA ILE A 36 -7.04 8.23 7.45
C ILE A 36 -7.71 8.68 6.14
N GLY A 37 -8.34 7.75 5.42
CA GLY A 37 -9.04 8.04 4.16
C GLY A 37 -8.13 8.22 2.95
N GLN A 38 -6.82 8.00 3.10
CA GLN A 38 -5.90 8.05 1.97
C GLN A 38 -6.24 6.93 0.97
N SER A 39 -6.35 7.31 -0.31
CA SER A 39 -6.65 6.38 -1.40
C SER A 39 -5.37 5.97 -2.12
N LEU A 40 -5.30 4.69 -2.48
CA LEU A 40 -4.32 4.18 -3.42
C LEU A 40 -4.91 4.16 -4.83
N PHE A 41 -4.00 4.28 -5.78
CA PHE A 41 -4.30 4.37 -7.21
C PHE A 41 -3.32 3.48 -7.97
N PRO A 42 -3.60 3.17 -9.25
CA PRO A 42 -2.76 2.29 -10.07
C PRO A 42 -1.28 2.68 -10.13
N TRP A 43 -0.94 3.98 -10.14
CA TRP A 43 0.46 4.45 -10.10
C TRP A 43 1.16 4.22 -8.76
N HIS A 44 0.42 3.97 -7.67
CA HIS A 44 1.01 3.58 -6.39
C HIS A 44 1.35 2.09 -6.35
N ILE A 45 0.60 1.23 -7.05
CA ILE A 45 0.77 -0.22 -7.03
C ILE A 45 1.68 -0.74 -8.15
N ASN A 46 1.80 0.00 -9.27
CA ASN A 46 2.63 -0.36 -10.40
C ASN A 46 3.52 0.82 -10.78
N ARG A 47 4.85 0.59 -10.84
CA ARG A 47 5.80 1.65 -11.16
C ARG A 47 5.75 2.13 -12.61
N LEU A 48 5.21 1.32 -13.52
CA LEU A 48 5.13 1.63 -14.94
C LEU A 48 4.01 2.62 -15.24
N ILE A 49 3.09 2.79 -14.30
CA ILE A 49 2.00 3.76 -14.40
C ILE A 49 2.47 5.03 -13.71
N ALA A 50 2.64 6.10 -14.50
CA ALA A 50 2.96 7.43 -13.98
C ALA A 50 1.68 8.28 -13.89
N PRO A 51 1.55 9.16 -12.88
CA PRO A 51 0.42 10.08 -12.78
C PRO A 51 0.56 11.21 -13.81
N ASN A 52 0.11 10.98 -15.04
CA ASN A 52 0.19 11.94 -16.13
C ASN A 52 -1.13 12.01 -16.94
N GLU A 53 -1.17 12.90 -17.94
CA GLU A 53 -2.35 13.12 -18.79
C GLU A 53 -2.74 11.89 -19.64
N ARG A 54 -1.84 10.93 -19.80
CA ARG A 54 -2.05 9.71 -20.59
C ARG A 54 -2.76 8.60 -19.79
N LEU A 55 -3.14 8.84 -18.53
CA LEU A 55 -3.89 7.91 -17.70
C LEU A 55 -5.26 7.59 -18.33
N THR A 56 -5.55 6.30 -18.47
CA THR A 56 -6.88 5.85 -18.91
C THR A 56 -7.95 6.20 -17.86
N PRO A 57 -9.23 6.31 -18.23
CA PRO A 57 -10.31 6.55 -17.27
C PRO A 57 -10.37 5.49 -16.16
N GLU A 58 -9.96 4.26 -16.45
CA GLU A 58 -9.84 3.17 -15.50
C GLU A 58 -8.68 3.41 -14.53
N GLN A 59 -7.54 3.91 -15.02
CA GLN A 59 -6.38 4.18 -14.17
C GLN A 59 -6.57 5.36 -13.22
N LYS A 60 -7.59 6.21 -13.44
CA LYS A 60 -7.98 7.31 -12.55
C LYS A 60 -8.85 6.86 -11.38
N LYS A 61 -9.31 5.61 -11.39
CA LYS A 61 -10.13 5.05 -10.33
C LYS A 61 -9.25 4.59 -9.17
N ARG A 62 -9.70 4.86 -7.94
CA ARG A 62 -9.06 4.29 -6.74
C ARG A 62 -9.15 2.77 -6.76
N VAL A 63 -8.09 2.13 -6.26
CA VAL A 63 -7.94 0.68 -6.19
C VAL A 63 -8.05 0.13 -4.77
N SER A 64 -7.74 0.96 -3.77
CA SER A 64 -7.95 0.69 -2.36
C SER A 64 -7.89 1.97 -1.56
N TYR A 65 -8.24 1.89 -0.29
CA TYR A 65 -8.09 2.99 0.64
C TYR A 65 -7.68 2.48 2.03
N PHE A 66 -7.13 3.39 2.82
CA PHE A 66 -6.79 3.15 4.21
C PHE A 66 -7.93 3.60 5.12
N SER A 67 -8.32 2.72 6.02
CA SER A 67 -9.31 2.98 7.05
C SER A 67 -8.68 2.74 8.42
N PHE A 68 -9.00 3.59 9.38
CA PHE A 68 -8.63 3.37 10.78
C PHE A 68 -9.89 2.99 11.54
N TYR A 69 -9.98 1.73 11.97
CA TYR A 69 -11.18 1.18 12.62
C TYR A 69 -10.80 0.41 13.88
N LYS A 70 -11.44 0.73 15.01
CA LYS A 70 -11.17 0.10 16.33
C LYS A 70 -9.69 0.07 16.73
N GLY A 71 -8.96 1.17 16.48
CA GLY A 71 -7.54 1.26 16.82
C GLY A 71 -6.60 0.51 15.87
N LYS A 72 -7.12 -0.01 14.75
CA LYS A 72 -6.36 -0.79 13.77
C LYS A 72 -6.40 -0.12 12.41
N TRP A 73 -5.26 -0.14 11.73
CA TRP A 73 -5.16 0.29 10.35
C TRP A 73 -5.55 -0.85 9.42
N LEU A 74 -6.48 -0.58 8.52
CA LEU A 74 -6.98 -1.53 7.54
C LEU A 74 -6.72 -0.99 6.13
N LEU A 75 -6.16 -1.84 5.28
CA LEU A 75 -6.13 -1.61 3.83
C LEU A 75 -7.32 -2.34 3.22
N VAL A 76 -8.30 -1.58 2.73
CA VAL A 76 -9.51 -2.13 2.10
C VAL A 76 -9.29 -2.22 0.60
N ASN A 77 -9.41 -3.43 0.06
CA ASN A 77 -9.27 -3.67 -1.37
C ASN A 77 -10.57 -3.36 -2.10
N GLU A 78 -10.55 -2.44 -3.06
CA GLU A 78 -11.72 -2.09 -3.87
C GLU A 78 -11.64 -2.60 -5.31
N ARG A 79 -10.44 -2.72 -5.91
CA ARG A 79 -10.26 -3.09 -7.33
C ARG A 79 -8.97 -3.82 -7.67
N MET A 80 -8.21 -4.31 -6.68
CA MET A 80 -6.98 -5.08 -6.96
C MET A 80 -7.27 -6.57 -6.95
N ASP A 81 -7.25 -7.21 -8.11
CA ASP A 81 -7.49 -8.65 -8.20
C ASP A 81 -6.26 -9.48 -7.74
N GLU A 82 -5.07 -8.90 -7.87
CA GLU A 82 -3.80 -9.55 -7.56
C GLU A 82 -3.26 -9.26 -6.15
N LEU A 83 -4.05 -8.62 -5.29
CA LEU A 83 -3.62 -8.27 -3.94
C LEU A 83 -3.38 -9.54 -3.11
N PHE A 84 -2.16 -9.69 -2.60
CA PHE A 84 -1.76 -10.90 -1.89
C PHE A 84 -0.99 -10.56 -0.61
N ASN A 85 -1.42 -11.13 0.50
CA ASN A 85 -0.70 -11.07 1.77
C ASN A 85 0.41 -12.11 1.75
N ALA A 86 1.66 -11.67 1.60
CA ALA A 86 2.81 -12.56 1.57
C ALA A 86 3.13 -13.16 2.95
N SER A 87 2.82 -12.44 4.04
CA SER A 87 3.01 -12.92 5.41
C SER A 87 2.05 -14.06 5.76
N ALA A 88 0.76 -13.90 5.46
CA ALA A 88 -0.28 -14.91 5.71
C ALA A 88 -0.42 -15.93 4.57
N LYS A 89 0.23 -15.68 3.43
CA LYS A 89 0.10 -16.45 2.17
C LYS A 89 -1.35 -16.55 1.68
N THR A 90 -2.12 -15.49 1.85
CA THR A 90 -3.54 -15.43 1.48
C THR A 90 -3.81 -14.34 0.45
N ALA A 91 -4.67 -14.65 -0.54
CA ALA A 91 -5.16 -13.65 -1.47
C ALA A 91 -6.21 -12.76 -0.79
N ILE A 92 -6.07 -11.43 -0.94
CA ILE A 92 -7.02 -10.45 -0.40
C ILE A 92 -7.97 -10.08 -1.54
N ARG A 93 -9.15 -10.70 -1.57
CA ARG A 93 -10.13 -10.46 -2.63
C ARG A 93 -10.66 -9.02 -2.59
N VAL A 94 -11.19 -8.57 -3.72
CA VAL A 94 -11.93 -7.30 -3.81
C VAL A 94 -13.09 -7.31 -2.80
N GLY A 95 -13.26 -6.21 -2.07
CA GLY A 95 -14.19 -6.07 -0.96
C GLY A 95 -13.68 -6.57 0.39
N SER A 96 -12.52 -7.24 0.42
CA SER A 96 -11.87 -7.66 1.67
C SER A 96 -10.91 -6.58 2.20
N ALA A 97 -10.60 -6.65 3.49
CA ALA A 97 -9.64 -5.77 4.13
C ALA A 97 -8.51 -6.57 4.78
N VAL A 98 -7.31 -6.01 4.83
CA VAL A 98 -6.17 -6.56 5.57
C VAL A 98 -5.72 -5.58 6.65
N GLU A 99 -5.44 -6.10 7.84
CA GLU A 99 -4.87 -5.31 8.93
C GLU A 99 -3.39 -5.03 8.68
N LEU A 100 -3.01 -3.76 8.72
CA LEU A 100 -1.63 -3.29 8.57
C LEU A 100 -0.91 -3.44 9.90
N THR A 101 -0.15 -4.53 10.01
CA THR A 101 0.71 -4.84 11.16
C THR A 101 2.17 -4.59 10.81
N ASP A 102 3.01 -4.35 11.82
CA ASP A 102 4.43 -4.13 11.59
C ASP A 102 5.10 -5.34 10.93
N GLY A 103 5.91 -5.09 9.90
CA GLY A 103 6.55 -6.14 9.11
C GLY A 103 5.63 -6.88 8.13
N LEU A 104 4.35 -6.50 8.02
CA LEU A 104 3.44 -7.09 7.05
C LEU A 104 3.94 -6.86 5.63
N GLN A 105 4.01 -7.93 4.85
CA GLN A 105 4.38 -7.87 3.44
C GLN A 105 3.13 -8.09 2.58
N VAL A 106 2.78 -7.09 1.78
CA VAL A 106 1.62 -7.12 0.88
C VAL A 106 2.09 -6.92 -0.54
N LEU A 107 1.86 -7.92 -1.38
CA LEU A 107 2.09 -7.82 -2.82
C LEU A 107 0.89 -7.14 -3.45
N LEU A 108 1.09 -5.92 -3.96
CA LEU A 108 0.03 -5.08 -4.52
C LEU A 108 -0.34 -5.49 -5.95
N SER A 109 0.63 -6.00 -6.71
CA SER A 109 0.43 -6.56 -8.05
C SER A 109 1.55 -7.55 -8.39
N ARG A 110 1.20 -8.60 -9.13
CA ARG A 110 2.10 -9.64 -9.66
C ARG A 110 2.48 -9.39 -11.12
N GLU A 111 1.77 -8.48 -11.78
CA GLU A 111 2.10 -8.00 -13.12
C GLU A 111 3.51 -7.41 -13.22
N HIS A 112 3.96 -7.25 -14.47
CA HIS A 112 5.22 -6.58 -14.76
C HIS A 112 5.19 -5.13 -14.22
N GLY A 113 6.18 -4.81 -13.37
CA GLY A 113 6.25 -3.51 -12.68
C GLY A 113 5.41 -3.41 -11.40
N GLY A 114 4.76 -4.50 -10.99
CA GLY A 114 4.04 -4.58 -9.72
C GLY A 114 4.95 -4.34 -8.51
N ARG A 115 4.36 -3.74 -7.48
CA ARG A 115 5.05 -3.40 -6.23
C ARG A 115 4.69 -4.35 -5.10
N LEU A 116 5.70 -4.66 -4.30
CA LEU A 116 5.57 -5.22 -2.97
C LEU A 116 5.64 -4.07 -1.97
N ALA A 117 4.72 -4.02 -1.03
CA ALA A 117 4.74 -3.07 0.06
C ALA A 117 5.06 -3.79 1.38
N VAL A 118 6.01 -3.25 2.12
CA VAL A 118 6.33 -3.70 3.48
C VAL A 118 5.85 -2.63 4.45
N VAL A 119 4.94 -3.00 5.33
CA VAL A 119 4.42 -2.13 6.37
C VAL A 119 5.46 -1.99 7.47
N GLN A 120 5.71 -0.76 7.86
CA GLN A 120 6.50 -0.40 9.03
C GLN A 120 5.65 0.52 9.90
N VAL A 121 5.35 0.12 11.13
CA VAL A 121 4.58 0.95 12.06
C VAL A 121 5.54 1.79 12.89
N VAL A 122 5.32 3.11 12.91
CA VAL A 122 6.11 4.04 13.71
C VAL A 122 5.21 4.63 14.80
N GLY A 123 5.65 4.56 16.05
CA GLY A 123 4.91 5.01 17.24
C GLY A 123 4.82 3.91 18.29
N VAL A 124 5.48 4.13 19.43
CA VAL A 124 5.40 3.35 20.67
C VAL A 124 5.12 4.33 21.81
#